data_AF-A0A1G2EJ50-F1
#
_entry.id   AF-A0A1G2EJ50-F1
#
_cell.length_a   1.000
_cell.length_b   1.000
_cell.length_c   1.000
_cell.angle_alpha   90.00
_cell.angle_beta   90.00
_cell.angle_gamma   90.00
#
_symmetry.space_group_name_H-M   'P 1'
#
loop_
_entity.id
_entity.type
_entity.pdbx_description
1 polymer ?
#
loop_
_entity_poly.entity_id
_entity_poly.type
_entity_poly.pdbx_seq_one_letter_code
_entity_poly.pdbx_strand_id
1 'polypeptide(L)'
;MLTNEDIQKIIEVVATKEDVKELKEDMSALREMTQSLVISVDKLVKALDDLRTEYASIISQNNRHEKWISQIAQKVGIKLEY
;
A
#
# COMPACT_ATOMS: atom_id res chain seq x y z
N MET A 1 -46.28 -15.36 -31.90
CA MET A 1 -45.80 -13.96 -31.91
C MET A 1 -45.84 -13.46 -30.47
N LEU A 2 -44.87 -12.66 -30.04
CA LEU A 2 -44.95 -11.99 -28.74
C LEU A 2 -46.09 -10.97 -28.77
N THR A 3 -46.82 -10.86 -27.67
CA THR A 3 -47.86 -9.85 -27.47
C THR A 3 -47.24 -8.57 -26.90
N ASN A 4 -47.97 -7.44 -26.98
CA ASN A 4 -47.53 -6.19 -26.35
C ASN A 4 -47.34 -6.32 -24.83
N GLU A 5 -48.11 -7.19 -24.18
CA GLU A 5 -47.97 -7.48 -22.75
C GLU A 5 -46.66 -8.21 -22.45
N ASP A 6 -46.24 -9.13 -23.32
CA ASP A 6 -44.94 -9.81 -23.22
C ASP A 6 -43.77 -8.83 -23.40
N ILE A 7 -43.90 -7.88 -24.32
CA ILE A 7 -42.86 -6.85 -24.57
C ILE A 7 -42.71 -5.91 -23.37
N GLN A 8 -43.83 -5.48 -22.76
CA GLN A 8 -43.81 -4.62 -21.57
C GLN A 8 -43.13 -5.32 -20.38
N LYS A 9 -43.50 -6.59 -20.11
CA LYS A 9 -42.87 -7.38 -19.06
C LYS A 9 -41.36 -7.55 -19.27
N ILE A 10 -40.91 -7.69 -20.51
CA ILE A 10 -39.47 -7.75 -20.84
C ILE A 10 -38.78 -6.40 -20.57
N ILE A 11 -39.39 -5.28 -20.95
CA ILE A 11 -38.81 -3.94 -20.71
C ILE A 11 -38.70 -3.64 -19.21
N GLU A 12 -39.65 -4.10 -18.38
CA GLU A 12 -39.62 -3.90 -16.92
C GLU A 12 -38.49 -4.65 -16.21
N VAL A 13 -38.01 -5.77 -16.75
CA VAL A 13 -36.98 -6.62 -16.12
C VAL A 13 -35.61 -6.53 -16.78
N VAL A 14 -35.51 -5.93 -17.96
CA VAL A 14 -34.25 -5.77 -18.69
C VAL A 14 -33.63 -4.42 -18.34
N ALA A 15 -32.35 -4.45 -17.95
CA ALA A 15 -31.57 -3.24 -17.71
C ALA A 15 -31.63 -2.31 -18.93
N THR A 16 -31.94 -1.04 -18.69
CA THR A 16 -31.99 -0.04 -19.75
C THR A 16 -30.58 0.26 -20.26
N LYS A 17 -30.50 0.93 -21.42
CA LYS A 17 -29.21 1.40 -21.93
C LYS A 17 -28.52 2.37 -20.98
N GLU A 18 -29.28 3.14 -20.19
CA GLU A 18 -28.70 4.06 -19.21
C GLU A 18 -28.14 3.29 -18.02
N ASP A 19 -28.87 2.30 -17.50
CA ASP A 19 -28.38 1.44 -16.40
C ASP A 19 -27.04 0.77 -16.76
N VAL A 20 -26.93 0.26 -18.00
CA VAL A 20 -25.69 -0.36 -18.50
C VAL A 20 -24.56 0.67 -18.65
N LYS A 21 -24.90 1.91 -18.98
CA LYS A 21 -23.92 3.00 -19.12
C LYS A 21 -23.41 3.45 -17.75
N GLU A 22 -24.30 3.67 -16.79
CA GLU A 22 -23.93 3.98 -15.40
C GLU A 22 -23.03 2.88 -14.81
N LEU A 23 -23.39 1.60 -14.98
CA LEU A 23 -22.54 0.48 -14.54
C LEU A 23 -21.15 0.49 -15.18
N LYS A 24 -21.03 0.88 -16.46
CA LYS A 24 -19.72 0.98 -17.13
C LYS A 24 -18.89 2.12 -16.58
N GLU A 25 -19.52 3.25 -16.25
CA GLU A 25 -18.86 4.40 -15.64
C GLU A 25 -18.37 4.05 -14.24
N ASP A 26 -19.21 3.42 -13.41
CA ASP A 26 -18.85 2.92 -12.09
C ASP A 26 -17.70 1.89 -12.14
N MET A 27 -17.76 0.94 -13.07
CA MET A 27 -16.67 -0.03 -13.26
C MET A 27 -15.37 0.63 -13.69
N SER A 28 -15.44 1.68 -14.50
CA SER A 28 -14.26 2.44 -14.94
C SER A 28 -13.65 3.21 -13.76
N ALA A 29 -14.47 3.90 -12.97
CA ALA A 29 -14.04 4.58 -11.76
C ALA A 29 -13.44 3.61 -10.73
N LEU A 30 -14.05 2.44 -10.53
CA LEU A 30 -13.53 1.40 -9.65
C LEU A 30 -12.16 0.90 -10.11
N ARG A 31 -11.98 0.71 -11.42
CA ARG A 31 -10.70 0.29 -12.00
C ARG A 31 -9.62 1.34 -11.76
N GLU A 32 -9.92 2.62 -11.96
CA GLU A 32 -8.99 3.73 -11.72
C GLU A 32 -8.60 3.83 -10.23
N MET A 33 -9.57 3.75 -9.32
CA MET A 33 -9.31 3.73 -7.89
C MET A 33 -8.42 2.55 -7.48
N THR A 34 -8.68 1.37 -8.04
CA THR A 34 -7.88 0.16 -7.78
C THR A 34 -6.44 0.35 -8.26
N GLN A 35 -6.23 0.91 -9.45
CA GLN A 35 -4.89 1.21 -9.97
C GLN A 35 -4.15 2.23 -9.10
N SER A 36 -4.83 3.29 -8.67
CA SER A 36 -4.27 4.29 -7.76
C SER A 36 -3.87 3.68 -6.41
N LEU A 37 -4.70 2.79 -5.86
CA LEU A 37 -4.40 2.06 -4.63
C LEU A 37 -3.16 1.17 -4.80
N VAL A 38 -3.06 0.42 -5.90
CA VAL A 38 -1.88 -0.43 -6.18
C VAL A 38 -0.59 0.41 -6.21
N ILE A 39 -0.61 1.55 -6.89
CA ILE A 39 0.54 2.47 -6.94
C ILE A 39 0.88 3.01 -5.54
N SER A 40 -0.14 3.33 -4.74
CA SER A 40 0.06 3.85 -3.38
C SER A 40 0.66 2.79 -2.45
N VAL A 41 0.21 1.54 -2.56
CA VAL A 41 0.76 0.40 -1.82
C VAL A 41 2.21 0.13 -2.22
N ASP A 42 2.53 0.17 -3.52
CA ASP A 42 3.91 -0.02 -4.01
C ASP A 42 4.86 1.04 -3.43
N LYS A 43 4.44 2.32 -3.42
CA LYS A 43 5.20 3.41 -2.79
C LYS A 43 5.40 3.19 -1.30
N LEU A 44 4.38 2.70 -0.59
CA LEU A 44 4.48 2.41 0.84
C LEU A 44 5.46 1.26 1.11
N VAL A 45 5.40 0.19 0.31
CA VAL A 45 6.33 -0.94 0.42
C VAL A 45 7.77 -0.46 0.20
N LYS A 46 8.01 0.40 -0.78
CA LYS A 46 9.33 1.00 -1.00
C LYS A 46 9.82 1.82 0.19
N ALA A 47 8.96 2.68 0.74
CA ALA A 47 9.32 3.47 1.92
C ALA A 47 9.65 2.59 3.15
N LEU A 48 8.96 1.46 3.32
CA LEU A 48 9.27 0.50 4.38
C LEU A 48 10.62 -0.21 4.16
N ASP A 49 10.97 -0.53 2.91
CA ASP A 49 12.27 -1.15 2.59
C ASP A 49 13.45 -0.19 2.79
N ASP A 50 13.27 1.08 2.39
CA ASP A 50 14.23 2.15 2.65
C ASP A 50 14.43 2.32 4.16
N LEU A 51 13.34 2.41 4.94
CA LEU A 51 13.38 2.53 6.40
C LEU A 51 14.08 1.32 7.05
N ARG A 52 13.79 0.11 6.59
CA ARG A 52 14.46 -1.11 7.08
C ARG A 52 15.96 -1.05 6.85
N THR A 53 16.39 -0.56 5.69
CA THR A 53 17.81 -0.40 5.35
C THR A 53 18.48 0.64 6.24
N GLU A 54 17.82 1.78 6.48
CA GLU A 54 18.30 2.80 7.41
C GLU A 54 18.46 2.24 8.84
N TYR A 55 17.47 1.50 9.33
CA TYR A 55 17.56 0.86 10.66
C TYR A 55 18.74 -0.11 10.76
N ALA A 56 18.99 -0.93 9.74
CA ALA A 56 20.15 -1.83 9.72
C ALA A 56 21.48 -1.04 9.76
N SER A 57 21.55 0.09 9.06
CA SER A 57 22.71 0.99 9.11
C SER A 57 22.91 1.61 10.49
N ILE A 58 21.84 2.10 11.12
CA ILE A 58 21.88 2.68 12.47
C ILE A 58 22.34 1.65 13.51
N ILE A 59 21.80 0.42 13.46
CA ILE A 59 22.23 -0.67 14.35
C ILE A 59 23.73 -0.93 14.16
N SER A 60 24.20 -0.99 12.91
CA SER A 60 25.62 -1.18 12.60
C SER A 60 26.50 -0.05 13.14
N GLN A 61 26.03 1.21 13.03
CA GLN A 61 26.71 2.37 13.60
C GLN A 61 26.77 2.31 15.13
N ASN A 62 25.64 2.03 15.79
CA ASN A 62 25.57 1.91 17.25
C ASN A 62 26.51 0.82 17.78
N ASN A 63 26.55 -0.34 17.12
CA ASN A 63 27.48 -1.42 17.47
C ASN A 63 28.96 -0.99 17.34
N ARG A 64 29.29 -0.16 16.34
CA ARG A 64 30.66 0.39 16.21
C ARG A 64 30.95 1.41 17.31
N HIS A 65 30.01 2.30 17.60
CA HIS A 65 30.16 3.29 18.66
C HIS A 65 30.34 2.62 20.02
N GLU A 66 29.56 1.60 20.34
CA GLU A 66 29.70 0.83 21.58
C GLU A 66 31.09 0.20 21.71
N LYS A 67 31.62 -0.37 20.62
CA LYS A 67 32.99 -0.89 20.58
C LYS A 67 34.03 0.19 20.79
N TRP A 68 33.90 1.33 20.11
CA TRP A 68 34.83 2.45 20.27
C TRP A 68 34.82 3.00 21.68
N ILE A 69 33.64 3.20 22.27
CA ILE A 69 33.47 3.65 23.66
C ILE A 69 34.15 2.66 24.62
N SER A 70 33.92 1.36 24.43
CA SER A 70 34.56 0.31 25.25
C SER A 70 36.09 0.33 25.14
N GLN A 71 36.63 0.49 23.93
CA GLN A 71 38.07 0.58 23.70
C GLN A 71 38.69 1.85 24.31
N ILE A 72 37.98 2.98 24.24
CA ILE A 72 38.41 4.23 24.86
C ILE A 72 38.43 4.06 26.37
N ALA A 73 37.32 3.58 26.96
CA ALA A 73 37.21 3.35 28.40
C ALA A 73 38.34 2.46 28.93
N GLN A 74 38.65 1.37 28.22
CA GLN A 74 39.79 0.49 28.55
C GLN A 74 41.13 1.24 28.54
N LYS A 75 41.37 2.11 27.54
CA LYS A 75 42.61 2.88 27.43
C LYS A 75 42.76 3.96 28.49
N VAL A 76 41.65 4.55 28.95
CA VAL A 76 41.67 5.61 29.96
C VAL A 76 41.44 5.10 31.39
N GLY A 77 41.26 3.78 31.58
CA GLY A 77 41.06 3.17 32.88
C GLY A 77 39.69 3.47 33.51
N ILE A 78 38.69 3.85 32.70
CA ILE A 78 37.32 4.09 33.16
C ILE A 78 36.52 2.79 33.04
N LYS A 79 35.74 2.46 34.09
CA LYS A 79 34.77 1.38 34.05
C LYS A 79 33.43 1.92 33.53
N LEU A 80 32.89 1.31 32.48
CA LEU A 80 31.56 1.62 31.98
C LEU A 80 30.52 0.93 32.89
N GLU A 81 29.54 1.68 33.36
CA GLU A 81 28.36 1.17 34.09
C GLU A 81 27.15 1.24 33.14
N TYR A 82 26.36 0.16 33.13
CA TYR A 82 25.19 -0.01 32.28
C TYR A 82 23.91 0.23 33.07
#